data_AF-A0A5C8L6F7-F1
#
_entry.id   AF-A0A5C8L6F7-F1
#
_cell.length_a   1.000
_cell.length_b   1.000
_cell.length_c   1.000
_cell.angle_alpha   90.00
_cell.angle_beta   90.00
_cell.angle_gamma   90.00
#
_symmetry.space_group_name_H-M   'P 1'
#
loop_
_entity.id
_entity.type
_entity.pdbx_description
1 polymer ?
#
loop_
_entity_poly.entity_id
_entity_poly.type
_entity_poly.pdbx_seq_one_letter_code
_entity_poly.pdbx_strand_id
1 'polypeptide(L)'
;MEIIEKLYIQIRLIAKSREFLELRYINHLELIYPLQNLEYVEWEKLNTIIPNLTQDELQVVADSIMEINDNKKSNYDTTSIYAHIFTVSEDLVAEYMLENFDFIDNDMPKRIELIDEIANRLKNLEGKTMVHTDFSSQYILINKLYDKAVC
;
A
#
# COMPACT_ATOMS: atom_id res chain seq x y z
N MET A 1 -12.43 14.20 -18.49
CA MET A 1 -12.27 13.07 -17.57
C MET A 1 -10.83 13.08 -17.10
N GLU A 2 -10.65 13.48 -15.85
CA GLU A 2 -9.36 13.62 -15.19
C GLU A 2 -8.69 12.25 -15.07
N ILE A 3 -7.36 12.14 -15.18
CA ILE A 3 -6.63 10.86 -15.19
C ILE A 3 -6.97 10.00 -13.95
N ILE A 4 -7.18 10.65 -12.80
CA ILE A 4 -7.59 10.03 -11.54
C ILE A 4 -8.99 9.41 -11.62
N GLU A 5 -9.95 10.04 -12.30
CA GLU A 5 -11.29 9.48 -12.47
C GLU A 5 -11.24 8.17 -13.28
N LYS A 6 -10.39 8.12 -14.31
CA LYS A 6 -10.18 6.90 -15.11
C LYS A 6 -9.57 5.79 -14.28
N LEU A 7 -8.51 6.12 -13.52
CA LEU A 7 -7.88 5.18 -12.60
C LEU A 7 -8.87 4.65 -11.57
N TYR A 8 -9.70 5.51 -11.00
CA TYR A 8 -10.68 5.09 -10.01
C TYR A 8 -11.72 4.12 -10.58
N ILE A 9 -12.21 4.38 -11.80
CA ILE A 9 -13.08 3.45 -12.51
C ILE A 9 -12.37 2.12 -12.76
N GLN A 10 -11.09 2.15 -13.14
CA GLN A 10 -10.31 0.96 -13.43
C GLN A 10 -10.07 0.11 -12.18
N ILE A 11 -9.67 0.72 -11.06
CA ILE A 11 -9.51 0.05 -9.75
C ILE A 11 -10.82 -0.66 -9.38
N ARG A 12 -11.96 0.03 -9.51
CA ARG A 12 -13.31 -0.52 -9.27
C ARG A 12 -13.65 -1.71 -10.15
N LEU A 13 -13.28 -1.66 -11.43
CA LEU A 13 -13.56 -2.73 -12.38
C LEU A 13 -12.72 -3.98 -12.06
N ILE A 14 -11.44 -3.81 -11.72
CA ILE A 14 -10.55 -4.89 -11.33
C ILE A 14 -11.04 -5.52 -10.02
N ALA A 15 -11.32 -4.71 -9.00
CA ALA A 15 -11.80 -5.17 -7.69
C ALA A 15 -13.14 -5.94 -7.76
N LYS A 16 -13.96 -5.66 -8.80
CA LYS A 16 -15.22 -6.37 -9.07
C LYS A 16 -15.09 -7.48 -10.11
N SER A 17 -13.90 -7.67 -10.66
CA SER A 17 -13.67 -8.71 -11.65
C SER A 17 -13.81 -10.07 -11.00
N ARG A 18 -14.32 -11.03 -11.77
CA ARG A 18 -14.43 -12.42 -11.31
C ARG A 18 -13.06 -13.00 -10.93
N GLU A 19 -12.03 -12.65 -11.70
CA GLU A 19 -10.66 -13.10 -11.47
C GLU A 19 -10.15 -12.65 -10.10
N PHE A 20 -10.38 -11.38 -9.75
CA PHE A 20 -10.00 -10.88 -8.43
C PHE A 20 -10.84 -11.52 -7.32
N LEU A 21 -12.17 -11.55 -7.46
CA LEU A 21 -13.06 -12.05 -6.41
C LEU A 21 -12.92 -13.56 -6.14
N GLU A 22 -12.63 -14.37 -7.17
CA GLU A 22 -12.50 -15.83 -7.03
C GLU A 22 -11.06 -16.29 -6.80
N LEU A 23 -10.08 -15.63 -7.43
CA LEU A 23 -8.70 -16.12 -7.43
C LEU A 23 -7.74 -15.19 -6.67
N ARG A 24 -8.19 -14.01 -6.24
CA ARG A 24 -7.33 -12.91 -5.75
C ARG A 24 -6.20 -12.61 -6.74
N TYR A 25 -6.47 -12.84 -8.03
CA TYR A 25 -5.53 -12.62 -9.11
C TYR A 25 -5.84 -11.28 -9.76
N ILE A 26 -4.80 -10.50 -9.99
CA ILE A 26 -4.88 -9.24 -10.73
C ILE A 26 -4.05 -9.42 -11.99
N ASN A 27 -4.61 -9.09 -13.15
CA ASN A 27 -3.79 -8.80 -14.31
C ASN A 27 -3.08 -7.47 -14.08
N HIS A 28 -1.95 -7.52 -13.36
CA HIS A 28 -1.31 -6.32 -12.82
C HIS A 28 -0.93 -5.32 -13.92
N LEU A 29 -0.74 -5.76 -15.17
CA LEU A 29 -0.46 -4.88 -16.31
C LEU A 29 -1.53 -3.81 -16.54
N GLU A 30 -2.79 -4.09 -16.18
CA GLU A 30 -3.88 -3.15 -16.38
C GLU A 30 -3.71 -1.90 -15.51
N LEU A 31 -3.26 -2.05 -14.25
CA LEU A 31 -3.13 -0.94 -13.31
C LEU A 31 -1.68 -0.46 -13.13
N ILE A 32 -0.67 -1.33 -13.23
CA ILE A 32 0.75 -0.95 -13.14
C ILE A 32 1.10 0.13 -14.15
N TYR A 33 0.77 -0.07 -15.44
CA TYR A 33 1.21 0.88 -16.47
C TYR A 33 0.61 2.28 -16.27
N PRO A 34 -0.71 2.43 -16.02
CA PRO A 34 -1.27 3.73 -15.66
C PRO A 34 -0.62 4.36 -14.42
N LEU A 35 -0.42 3.58 -13.34
CA LEU A 35 0.21 4.09 -12.11
C LEU A 35 1.65 4.56 -12.33
N GLN A 36 2.45 3.80 -13.09
CA GLN A 36 3.85 4.16 -13.42
C GLN A 36 3.98 5.48 -14.19
N ASN A 37 2.93 5.90 -14.90
CA ASN A 37 2.93 7.12 -15.71
C ASN A 37 2.28 8.31 -15.01
N LEU A 38 1.89 8.18 -13.74
CA LEU A 38 1.33 9.29 -12.98
C LEU A 38 2.38 10.37 -12.67
N GLU A 39 1.99 11.63 -12.82
CA GLU A 39 2.74 12.76 -12.30
C GLU A 39 2.58 12.90 -10.79
N TYR A 40 3.49 13.64 -10.13
CA TYR A 40 3.46 13.84 -8.67
C TYR A 40 2.10 14.34 -8.16
N VAL A 41 1.48 15.32 -8.85
CA VAL A 41 0.18 15.86 -8.46
C VAL A 41 -0.95 14.84 -8.56
N GLU A 42 -0.81 13.86 -9.44
CA GLU A 42 -1.79 12.79 -9.65
C GLU A 42 -1.64 11.72 -8.58
N TRP A 43 -0.41 11.40 -8.19
CA TRP A 43 -0.14 10.57 -7.02
C TRP A 43 -0.70 11.20 -5.72
N GLU A 44 -0.53 12.51 -5.51
CA GLU A 44 -1.14 13.18 -4.36
C GLU A 44 -2.66 13.08 -4.37
N LYS A 45 -3.30 13.26 -5.54
CA LYS A 45 -4.75 13.06 -5.68
C LYS A 45 -5.17 11.63 -5.39
N LEU A 46 -4.44 10.63 -5.90
CA LEU A 46 -4.67 9.23 -5.57
C LEU A 46 -4.57 9.01 -4.06
N ASN A 47 -3.57 9.59 -3.41
CA ASN A 47 -3.36 9.48 -1.97
C ASN A 47 -4.56 10.01 -1.16
N THR A 48 -5.21 11.09 -1.63
CA THR A 48 -6.41 11.65 -0.97
C THR A 48 -7.65 10.76 -1.08
N ILE A 49 -7.73 9.87 -2.07
CA ILE A 49 -8.90 9.00 -2.24
C ILE A 49 -8.75 7.64 -1.54
N ILE A 50 -7.53 7.25 -1.18
CA ILE A 50 -7.22 5.97 -0.50
C ILE A 50 -8.13 5.68 0.70
N PRO A 51 -8.37 6.62 1.64
CA PRO A 51 -9.24 6.36 2.79
C PRO A 51 -10.71 6.06 2.42
N ASN A 52 -11.12 6.35 1.19
CA ASN A 52 -12.47 6.14 0.68
C ASN A 52 -12.58 4.92 -0.24
N LEU A 53 -11.49 4.20 -0.48
CA LEU A 53 -11.50 2.94 -1.23
C LEU A 53 -12.06 1.81 -0.37
N THR A 54 -12.75 0.88 -0.99
CA THR A 54 -13.15 -0.39 -0.36
C THR A 54 -11.94 -1.29 -0.13
N GLN A 55 -12.05 -2.29 0.74
CA GLN A 55 -10.96 -3.22 1.03
C GLN A 55 -10.43 -3.96 -0.20
N ASP A 56 -11.33 -4.41 -1.09
CA ASP A 56 -10.96 -5.04 -2.36
C ASP A 56 -10.21 -4.05 -3.28
N GLU A 57 -10.65 -2.78 -3.33
CA GLU A 57 -9.97 -1.73 -4.09
C GLU A 57 -8.60 -1.38 -3.50
N LEU A 58 -8.48 -1.32 -2.17
CA LEU A 58 -7.22 -1.08 -1.47
C LEU A 58 -6.21 -2.19 -1.77
N GLN A 59 -6.65 -3.46 -1.70
CA GLN A 59 -5.81 -4.59 -2.04
C GLN A 59 -5.35 -4.52 -3.51
N VAL A 60 -6.25 -4.20 -4.44
CA VAL A 60 -5.88 -4.02 -5.86
C VAL A 60 -4.79 -2.97 -6.06
N VAL A 61 -4.90 -1.84 -5.35
CA VAL A 61 -3.90 -0.77 -5.44
C VAL A 61 -2.58 -1.20 -4.80
N ALA A 62 -2.62 -1.84 -3.62
CA ALA A 62 -1.42 -2.33 -2.92
C ALA A 62 -0.64 -3.33 -3.78
N ASP A 63 -1.33 -4.34 -4.32
CA ASP A 63 -0.73 -5.37 -5.18
C ASP A 63 -0.12 -4.75 -6.44
N SER A 64 -0.81 -3.77 -7.03
CA SER A 64 -0.30 -3.08 -8.22
C SER A 64 0.91 -2.22 -7.91
N ILE A 65 0.97 -1.59 -6.72
CA ILE A 65 2.12 -0.80 -6.27
C ILE A 65 3.34 -1.67 -6.04
N MET A 66 3.19 -2.84 -5.41
CA MET A 66 4.31 -3.75 -5.19
C MET A 66 4.95 -4.23 -6.50
N GLU A 67 4.14 -4.37 -7.54
CA GLU A 67 4.61 -4.74 -8.87
C GLU A 67 5.14 -3.55 -9.70
N ILE A 68 4.99 -2.31 -9.22
CA ILE A 68 5.68 -1.17 -9.80
C ILE A 68 7.18 -1.37 -9.55
N ASN A 69 7.90 -1.63 -10.63
CA ASN A 69 9.35 -1.71 -10.58
C ASN A 69 9.96 -0.35 -10.20
N ASP A 70 10.33 -0.19 -8.92
CA ASP A 70 10.99 1.02 -8.40
C ASP A 70 12.30 1.36 -9.14
N ASN A 71 12.96 0.39 -9.81
CA ASN A 71 14.14 0.66 -10.65
C ASN A 71 13.80 1.43 -11.95
N LYS A 72 12.51 1.64 -12.24
CA LYS A 72 12.03 2.52 -13.31
C LYS A 72 11.36 3.76 -12.74
N LYS A 73 11.98 4.38 -11.72
CA LYS A 73 11.80 5.78 -11.28
C LYS A 73 10.43 6.37 -11.60
N SER A 74 9.39 5.89 -10.90
CA SER A 74 8.33 6.81 -10.55
C SER A 74 8.99 7.96 -9.76
N ASN A 75 8.65 9.22 -10.09
CA ASN A 75 9.14 10.37 -9.31
C ASN A 75 8.44 10.49 -7.95
N TYR A 76 7.60 9.51 -7.60
CA TYR A 76 6.78 9.48 -6.40
C TYR A 76 7.18 8.32 -5.50
N ASP A 77 7.10 8.57 -4.19
CA ASP A 77 7.33 7.57 -3.16
C ASP A 77 6.14 6.60 -3.07
N THR A 78 6.20 5.54 -3.87
CA THR A 78 5.23 4.44 -3.91
C THR A 78 5.15 3.69 -2.57
N THR A 79 6.24 3.66 -1.81
CA THR A 79 6.29 3.04 -0.48
C THR A 79 5.39 3.79 0.51
N SER A 80 5.33 5.13 0.44
CA SER A 80 4.41 5.95 1.24
C SER A 80 2.94 5.64 0.96
N ILE A 81 2.58 5.36 -0.29
CA ILE A 81 1.21 4.94 -0.63
C ILE A 81 0.92 3.56 -0.04
N TYR A 82 1.83 2.61 -0.22
CA TYR A 82 1.68 1.26 0.31
C TYR A 82 1.48 1.27 1.83
N ALA A 83 2.29 2.06 2.53
CA ALA A 83 2.16 2.26 3.97
C ALA A 83 0.83 2.92 4.37
N HIS A 84 0.38 3.94 3.64
CA HIS A 84 -0.93 4.56 3.93
C HIS A 84 -2.09 3.58 3.70
N ILE A 85 -2.02 2.74 2.66
CA ILE A 85 -3.01 1.68 2.44
C ILE A 85 -3.01 0.73 3.64
N PHE A 86 -1.84 0.30 4.11
CA PHE A 86 -1.72 -0.56 5.29
C PHE A 86 -2.37 0.05 6.54
N THR A 87 -2.19 1.36 6.78
CA THR A 87 -2.71 2.03 7.99
C THR A 87 -4.24 2.17 7.96
N VAL A 88 -4.87 2.28 6.79
CA VAL A 88 -6.34 2.44 6.65
C VAL A 88 -7.08 1.14 6.33
N SER A 89 -6.37 0.07 5.96
CA SER A 89 -6.97 -1.22 5.60
C SER A 89 -7.57 -1.93 6.80
N GLU A 90 -8.61 -2.76 6.56
CA GLU A 90 -9.16 -3.68 7.56
C GLU A 90 -8.15 -4.77 7.93
N ASP A 91 -8.39 -5.45 9.06
CA ASP A 91 -7.43 -6.38 9.65
C ASP A 91 -6.99 -7.49 8.67
N LEU A 92 -7.93 -8.05 7.90
CA LEU A 92 -7.63 -9.11 6.91
C LEU A 92 -6.70 -8.63 5.77
N VAL A 93 -6.95 -7.45 5.22
CA VAL A 93 -6.13 -6.89 4.13
C VAL A 93 -4.77 -6.47 4.67
N ALA A 94 -4.73 -5.85 5.85
CA ALA A 94 -3.48 -5.49 6.49
C ALA A 94 -2.62 -6.72 6.80
N GLU A 95 -3.21 -7.82 7.30
CA GLU A 95 -2.51 -9.10 7.51
C GLU A 95 -1.93 -9.67 6.22
N TYR A 96 -2.68 -9.63 5.12
CA TYR A 96 -2.19 -10.04 3.81
C TYR A 96 -0.97 -9.21 3.35
N MET A 97 -1.01 -7.89 3.56
CA MET A 97 0.10 -7.01 3.24
C MET A 97 1.36 -7.29 4.08
N LEU A 98 1.24 -7.90 5.27
CA LEU A 98 2.40 -8.21 6.11
C LEU A 98 3.38 -9.19 5.46
N GLU A 99 2.92 -10.02 4.51
CA GLU A 99 3.75 -10.95 3.76
C GLU A 99 4.83 -10.23 2.92
N ASN A 100 4.59 -8.96 2.57
CA ASN A 100 5.45 -8.15 1.70
C ASN A 100 5.82 -6.81 2.36
N PHE A 101 5.80 -6.77 3.68
CA PHE A 101 5.98 -5.54 4.45
C PHE A 101 7.39 -4.93 4.34
N ASP A 102 8.38 -5.74 3.99
CA ASP A 102 9.74 -5.31 3.70
C ASP A 102 9.83 -4.36 2.49
N PHE A 103 8.79 -4.30 1.65
CA PHE A 103 8.64 -3.26 0.62
C PHE A 103 8.81 -1.83 1.16
N ILE A 104 8.47 -1.61 2.44
CA ILE A 104 8.60 -0.31 3.11
C ILE A 104 10.08 0.05 3.40
N ASP A 105 11.03 -0.91 3.38
CA ASP A 105 12.47 -0.64 3.60
C ASP A 105 13.17 0.04 2.41
N ASN A 106 12.51 0.14 1.24
CA ASN A 106 13.02 0.74 -0.01
C ASN A 106 13.22 2.26 0.09
N ASP A 107 14.18 2.69 0.91
CA ASP A 107 14.56 4.10 1.09
C ASP A 107 13.38 5.02 1.42
N MET A 108 12.43 4.52 2.21
CA MET A 108 11.43 5.36 2.87
C MET A 108 12.09 6.15 4.02
N PRO A 109 12.30 7.48 3.91
CA PRO A 109 12.17 8.34 5.10
C PRO A 109 11.54 9.73 4.83
N LYS A 110 10.76 10.23 5.82
CA LYS A 110 10.73 11.64 6.33
C LYS A 110 9.54 12.01 7.22
N ARG A 111 8.42 11.27 7.16
CA ARG A 111 7.23 11.58 7.96
C ARG A 111 7.17 10.66 9.16
N ILE A 112 7.65 11.15 10.29
CA ILE A 112 7.56 10.45 11.58
C ILE A 112 6.10 10.04 11.85
N GLU A 113 5.14 10.87 11.44
CA GLU A 113 3.72 10.61 11.57
C GLU A 113 3.29 9.32 10.87
N LEU A 114 3.80 9.02 9.68
CA LEU A 114 3.48 7.79 8.96
C LEU A 114 4.11 6.58 9.66
N ILE A 115 5.33 6.70 10.18
CA ILE A 115 5.98 5.63 10.96
C ILE A 115 5.18 5.35 12.24
N ASP A 116 4.72 6.40 12.93
CA ASP A 116 3.84 6.29 14.10
C ASP A 116 2.52 5.59 13.75
N GLU A 117 1.88 5.96 12.64
CA GLU A 117 0.64 5.33 12.16
C GLU A 117 0.83 3.84 11.87
N ILE A 118 1.92 3.47 11.19
CA ILE A 118 2.26 2.08 10.91
C ILE A 118 2.50 1.31 12.22
N ALA A 119 3.28 1.86 13.15
CA ALA A 119 3.57 1.23 14.43
C ALA A 119 2.29 1.00 15.26
N ASN A 120 1.40 1.99 15.28
CA ASN A 120 0.10 1.87 15.94
C ASN A 120 -0.78 0.82 15.26
N ARG A 121 -0.77 0.75 13.92
CA ARG A 121 -1.52 -0.26 13.17
C ARG A 121 -1.02 -1.68 13.49
N LEU A 122 0.29 -1.91 13.50
CA LEU A 122 0.89 -3.19 13.86
C LEU A 122 0.50 -3.63 15.27
N LYS A 123 0.60 -2.73 16.26
CA LYS A 123 0.18 -3.01 17.64
C LYS A 123 -1.30 -3.39 17.75
N ASN A 124 -2.16 -2.72 16.98
CA ASN A 124 -3.58 -3.03 16.94
C ASN A 124 -3.87 -4.39 16.30
N LEU A 125 -3.10 -4.80 15.28
CA LEU A 125 -3.22 -6.12 14.66
C LEU A 125 -2.76 -7.21 15.62
N GLU A 126 -1.58 -7.05 16.23
CA GLU A 126 -1.02 -8.00 17.21
C GLU A 126 -1.99 -8.28 18.37
N GLY A 127 -2.75 -7.27 18.82
CA GLY A 127 -3.77 -7.42 19.86
C GLY A 127 -5.05 -8.16 19.44
N LYS A 128 -5.24 -8.43 18.15
CA LYS A 128 -6.48 -8.98 17.57
C LYS A 128 -6.28 -10.29 16.78
N THR A 129 -5.08 -10.53 16.26
CA THR A 129 -4.80 -11.72 15.45
C THR A 129 -5.01 -12.99 16.29
N MET A 130 -5.95 -13.85 15.87
CA MET A 130 -6.15 -15.16 16.50
C MET A 130 -5.03 -16.16 16.16
N VAL A 131 -4.27 -15.87 15.11
CA VAL A 131 -3.06 -16.59 14.70
C VAL A 131 -1.88 -15.93 15.39
N HIS A 132 -0.98 -16.73 15.99
CA HIS A 132 0.29 -16.23 16.52
C HIS A 132 1.22 -15.81 15.36
N THR A 133 0.88 -14.71 14.69
CA THR A 133 1.75 -14.08 13.70
C THR A 133 2.92 -13.45 14.46
N ASP A 134 4.14 -13.82 14.11
CA ASP A 134 5.33 -13.22 14.66
C ASP A 134 5.57 -11.86 14.00
N PHE A 135 5.34 -10.78 14.74
CA PHE A 135 5.53 -9.40 14.29
C PHE A 135 6.98 -8.89 14.46
N SER A 136 7.92 -9.74 14.91
CA SER A 136 9.28 -9.31 15.27
C SER A 136 10.02 -8.67 14.10
N SER A 137 9.89 -9.21 12.88
CA SER A 137 10.54 -8.65 11.70
C SER A 137 9.99 -7.27 11.35
N GLN A 138 8.67 -7.08 11.46
CA GLN A 138 8.04 -5.79 11.22
C GLN A 138 8.47 -4.75 12.26
N TYR A 139 8.51 -5.09 13.54
CA TYR A 139 9.00 -4.16 14.57
C TYR A 139 10.49 -3.81 14.40
N ILE A 140 11.33 -4.76 13.97
CA ILE A 140 12.72 -4.47 13.59
C ILE A 140 12.76 -3.46 12.43
N LEU A 141 11.90 -3.62 11.42
CA LEU A 141 11.82 -2.67 10.31
C LEU A 141 11.38 -1.28 10.78
N ILE A 142 10.34 -1.18 11.62
CA ILE A 142 9.87 0.10 12.16
C ILE A 142 10.98 0.83 12.92
N ASN A 143 11.76 0.14 13.74
CA ASN A 143 12.89 0.75 14.43
C ASN A 143 13.95 1.27 13.47
N LYS A 144 14.28 0.53 12.40
CA LYS A 144 15.19 1.01 11.34
C LYS A 144 14.64 2.27 10.67
N LEU A 145 13.33 2.35 10.41
CA LEU A 145 12.71 3.53 9.81
C LEU A 145 12.80 4.75 10.73
N TYR A 146 12.59 4.58 12.04
CA TYR A 146 12.81 5.66 13.01
C TYR A 146 14.27 6.15 13.00
N ASP A 147 15.24 5.23 13.01
CA ASP A 147 16.66 5.59 12.97
C ASP A 147 17.00 6.39 11.71
N LYS A 148 16.47 5.99 10.54
CA LYS A 148 16.61 6.70 9.26
C LYS A 148 15.94 8.08 9.26
N ALA A 149 14.81 8.26 9.97
CA ALA A 149 14.06 9.51 9.98
C ALA A 149 14.67 10.61 10.89
N VAL A 150 15.50 10.21 11.87
CA VAL A 150 16.12 11.11 12.86
C VAL A 150 17.53 11.56 12.45
N CYS A 151 18.17 10.87 11.50
CA CYS A 151 19.51 11.17 10.98
C CYS A 151 19.47 12.14 9.78
#